data_AF-A0A3Q1J9Q7-F1
#
_entry.id   AF-A0A3Q1J9Q7-F1
#
_cell.length_a   1.000
_cell.length_b   1.000
_cell.length_c   1.000
_cell.angle_alpha   90.00
_cell.angle_beta   90.00
_cell.angle_gamma   90.00
#
_symmetry.space_group_name_H-M   'P 1'
#
loop_
_entity.id
_entity.type
_entity.pdbx_description
1 polymer ?
#
loop_
_entity_poly.entity_id
_entity_poly.type
_entity_poly.pdbx_seq_one_letter_code
_entity_poly.pdbx_strand_id
1 'polypeptide(L)' 'MERLSVEESVDTKQNREDKARLVIDTVRKKGEAASSDMIEVLCELDPSLCEHLGLE' A
#
# COMPACT_ATOMS: atom_id res chain seq x y z
N MET A 1 -13.18 -39.17 9.11
CA MET A 1 -12.49 -39.09 7.83
C MET A 1 -13.23 -38.09 6.97
N GLU A 2 -12.47 -37.13 6.44
CA GLU A 2 -12.78 -36.06 5.49
C GLU A 2 -14.06 -35.23 5.66
N ARG A 3 -13.89 -34.04 6.25
CA ARG A 3 -14.46 -32.78 5.72
C ARG A 3 -13.48 -31.63 5.97
N LEU A 4 -12.25 -31.73 5.49
CA LEU A 4 -11.47 -30.51 5.24
C LEU A 4 -11.89 -30.03 3.86
N SER A 5 -12.80 -29.06 3.85
CA SER A 5 -13.13 -28.29 2.67
C SER A 5 -11.83 -27.80 2.04
N VAL A 6 -11.59 -28.20 0.79
CA VAL A 6 -10.51 -27.67 -0.05
C VAL A 6 -10.87 -26.26 -0.53
N GLU A 7 -11.24 -25.40 0.42
CA GLU A 7 -11.46 -23.97 0.21
C GLU A 7 -10.32 -23.22 0.92
N GLU A 8 -9.14 -23.85 1.03
CA GLU A 8 -7.90 -23.23 1.48
C GLU A 8 -7.01 -23.02 0.25
N SER A 9 -7.40 -22.08 -0.62
CA SER A 9 -6.57 -21.57 -1.69
C SER A 9 -7.22 -20.30 -2.22
N VAL A 10 -6.62 -19.13 -1.97
CA VAL A 10 -6.91 -17.77 -2.51
C VAL A 10 -7.41 -16.71 -1.49
N ASP A 11 -7.68 -17.02 -0.22
CA ASP A 11 -7.84 -15.98 0.82
C ASP A 11 -6.59 -15.88 1.73
N THR A 12 -5.41 -15.69 1.12
CA THR A 12 -4.21 -15.34 1.90
C THR A 12 -4.13 -13.82 2.02
N LYS A 13 -4.92 -13.27 2.95
CA LYS A 13 -4.68 -12.04 3.72
C LYS A 13 -3.52 -11.18 3.20
N GLN A 14 -3.71 -10.35 2.17
CA GLN A 14 -2.75 -9.27 1.93
C GLN A 14 -2.74 -8.39 3.18
N ASN A 15 -1.67 -8.44 3.97
CA ASN A 15 -1.56 -7.63 5.17
C ASN A 15 -1.53 -6.15 4.76
N ARG A 16 -1.84 -5.24 5.69
CA ARG A 16 -1.79 -3.79 5.40
C ARG A 16 -0.43 -3.38 4.83
N GLU A 17 0.63 -4.04 5.27
CA GLU A 17 2.00 -3.88 4.78
C GLU A 17 2.17 -4.29 3.31
N ASP A 18 1.62 -5.44 2.91
CA ASP A 18 1.67 -5.89 1.51
C ASP A 18 0.92 -4.93 0.59
N LYS A 19 -0.21 -4.39 1.06
CA LYS A 19 -0.98 -3.39 0.31
C LYS A 19 -0.19 -2.08 0.18
N ALA A 20 0.40 -1.60 1.26
CA ALA A 20 1.23 -0.40 1.24
C ALA A 20 2.40 -0.56 0.25
N ARG A 21 3.11 -1.71 0.30
CA ARG A 21 4.19 -2.02 -0.64
C ARG A 21 3.70 -2.00 -2.08
N LEU A 22 2.59 -2.67 -2.38
CA LEU A 22 2.04 -2.73 -3.74
C LEU A 22 1.70 -1.34 -4.28
N VAL A 23 1.11 -0.47 -3.46
CA VAL A 23 0.78 0.92 -3.84
C VAL A 23 2.05 1.70 -4.16
N ILE A 24 3.03 1.68 -3.25
CA ILE A 24 4.31 2.40 -3.42
C ILE A 24 5.06 1.90 -4.66
N ASP A 25 5.16 0.58 -4.86
CA ASP A 25 5.81 -0.01 -6.03
C ASP A 25 5.11 0.41 -7.33
N THR A 26 3.78 0.44 -7.33
CA THR A 26 2.99 0.82 -8.51
C THR A 26 3.20 2.28 -8.88
N VAL A 27 3.17 3.17 -7.88
CA VAL A 27 3.39 4.61 -8.08
C VAL A 27 4.81 4.89 -8.54
N ARG A 28 5.82 4.25 -7.94
CA ARG A 28 7.21 4.36 -8.37
C ARG A 28 7.41 3.93 -9.83
N LYS A 29 6.72 2.87 -10.28
CA LYS A 29 6.74 2.42 -11.68
C LYS A 29 6.06 3.39 -12.64
N LYS A 30 5.17 4.26 -12.17
CA LYS A 30 4.50 5.28 -12.99
C LYS A 30 5.41 6.49 -13.27
N GLY A 31 6.41 6.70 -12.43
CA GLY A 31 7.41 7.78 -12.58
C GLY A 31 7.19 8.91 -11.57
N GLU A 32 8.04 9.93 -11.68
CA GLU A 32 8.14 11.00 -10.68
C GLU A 32 6.85 11.80 -10.51
N ALA A 33 6.14 12.13 -11.60
CA ALA A 33 4.89 12.90 -11.52
C ALA A 33 3.84 12.22 -10.61
N ALA A 34 3.63 10.91 -10.79
CA ALA A 34 2.69 10.17 -9.95
C ALA A 34 3.19 10.02 -8.50
N SER A 35 4.51 10.00 -8.30
CA SER A 35 5.10 10.01 -6.96
C SER A 35 4.82 11.34 -6.26
N SER A 36 4.93 12.47 -6.96
CA SER A 36 4.56 13.79 -6.42
C SER A 36 3.08 13.86 -6.09
N ASP A 37 2.20 13.40 -6.99
CA ASP A 37 0.75 13.37 -6.74
C ASP A 37 0.40 12.52 -5.51
N MET A 38 1.06 11.37 -5.34
CA MET A 38 0.86 10.51 -4.17
C MET A 38 1.30 11.21 -2.87
N ILE A 39 2.42 11.94 -2.88
CA ILE A 39 2.92 12.66 -1.72
C ILE A 39 1.95 13.78 -1.32
N GLU A 40 1.45 14.55 -2.29
CA GLU A 40 0.45 15.60 -2.05
C GLU A 40 -0.77 15.03 -1.31
N VAL A 41 -1.36 13.96 -1.85
CA VAL A 41 -2.50 13.27 -1.23
C VAL A 41 -2.14 12.70 0.15
N LEU A 42 -0.93 12.16 0.32
CA LEU A 42 -0.49 11.62 1.61
C LEU A 42 -0.41 12.73 2.67
N CYS A 43 0.09 13.92 2.32
CA CYS A 43 0.20 15.04 3.23
C CYS A 43 -1.15 15.69 3.55
N GLU A 44 -2.11 15.65 2.62
CA GLU A 44 -3.50 16.03 2.92
C GLU A 44 -4.17 15.05 3.89
N LEU A 45 -3.91 13.75 3.74
CA LEU A 45 -4.53 12.71 4.58
C LEU A 45 -3.88 12.57 5.95
N ASP A 46 -2.56 12.68 6.02
CA ASP A 46 -1.79 12.56 7.26
C ASP A 46 -0.57 13.51 7.25
N PRO A 47 -0.78 14.79 7.63
CA PRO A 47 0.30 15.77 7.72
C PRO A 47 1.41 15.35 8.68
N SER A 48 1.04 14.68 9.78
CA SER A 48 2.00 14.23 10.80
C SER A 48 2.95 13.17 10.25
N LEU A 49 2.46 12.27 9.41
CA LEU A 49 3.26 11.28 8.74
C LEU A 49 4.19 11.93 7.72
N CYS A 50 3.72 12.92 6.97
CA CYS A 50 4.56 13.67 6.04
C CYS A 50 5.70 14.42 6.73
N GLU A 51 5.42 15.11 7.85
CA GLU A 51 6.43 15.77 8.68
C GLU A 51 7.47 14.75 9.18
N HIS A 52 7.02 13.60 9.72
CA HIS A 52 7.91 12.53 10.19
C HIS A 52 8.77 11.92 9.07
N LEU A 53 8.26 11.90 7.83
CA LEU A 53 8.97 11.38 6.66
C LEU A 53 9.84 12.44 5.95
N GLY A 54 9.75 13.72 6.35
CA GLY A 54 10.47 14.83 5.71
C GLY A 54 10.02 15.08 4.27
N LEU A 55 8.72 14.94 4.01
CA LEU A 55 8.11 15.11 2.68
C LEU A 55 7.56 16.54 2.43
N GLU A 56 7.81 17.46 3.37
CA GLU A 56 7.42 18.87 3.32
C GLU A 56 8.37 19.73 2.45
#